data_AF-A0A969RPH8-F1
#
_entry.id   AF-A0A969RPH8-F1
#
_cell.length_a   1.000
_cell.length_b   1.000
_cell.length_c   1.000
_cell.angle_alpha   90.00
_cell.angle_beta   90.00
_cell.angle_gamma   90.00
#
_symmetry.space_group_name_H-M   'P 1'
#
loop_
_entity.id
_entity.type
_entity.pdbx_description
1 polymer ?
#
loop_
_entity_poly.entity_id
_entity_poly.type
_entity_poly.pdbx_seq_one_letter_code
_entity_poly.pdbx_strand_id
1 'polypeptide(L)'
;MIFWKIDRKRFTALAVDIGDQDLLQVEALAKTLPSDRTQVRTLALEVPSRDQLFGSLRRYREYLKLEYPRYYWNPNYEPWLPDTIEIPQAGEHFPRAIAKAIYGKAYYEGERLLDQELEKFAKSVDATTCQSIVCVVFGLGGGTGSGIVVDLARHLSNVNST
;
A
#
# COMPACT_ATOMS: atom_id res chain seq x y z
N MET A 1 -18.95 4.52 -39.29
CA MET A 1 -18.54 5.44 -38.20
C MET A 1 -17.33 4.82 -37.53
N ILE A 2 -16.13 5.35 -37.79
CA ILE A 2 -14.90 4.87 -37.14
C ILE A 2 -14.77 5.68 -35.85
N PHE A 3 -15.00 5.05 -34.70
CA PHE A 3 -14.65 5.64 -33.42
C PHE A 3 -13.13 5.61 -33.31
N TRP A 4 -12.48 6.77 -33.47
CA TRP A 4 -11.12 6.91 -32.99
C TRP A 4 -11.15 6.68 -31.49
N LYS A 5 -10.48 5.62 -31.03
CA LYS A 5 -10.22 5.39 -29.61
C LYS A 5 -9.36 6.57 -29.17
N ILE A 6 -9.94 7.55 -28.45
CA ILE A 6 -9.16 8.65 -27.89
C ILE A 6 -8.22 8.00 -26.87
N ASP A 7 -6.92 7.97 -27.17
CA ASP A 7 -5.91 7.53 -26.22
C ASP A 7 -6.02 8.39 -24.96
N ARG A 8 -6.56 7.78 -23.91
CA ARG A 8 -6.89 8.51 -22.68
C ARG A 8 -5.64 8.61 -21.81
N LYS A 9 -4.69 9.45 -22.24
CA LYS A 9 -3.46 9.75 -21.49
C LYS A 9 -3.84 10.37 -20.14
N ARG A 10 -3.59 9.65 -19.06
CA ARG A 10 -3.92 10.02 -17.69
C ARG A 10 -2.70 9.85 -16.80
N PHE A 11 -2.50 10.80 -15.89
CA PHE A 11 -1.62 10.61 -14.75
C PHE A 11 -2.41 9.98 -13.61
N THR A 12 -1.95 8.82 -13.11
CA THR A 12 -2.52 8.15 -11.93
C THR A 12 -1.44 8.07 -10.86
N ALA A 13 -1.76 8.49 -9.64
CA ALA A 13 -0.87 8.39 -8.49
C ALA A 13 -1.62 7.87 -7.25
N LEU A 14 -0.92 7.07 -6.45
CA LEU A 14 -1.32 6.64 -5.12
C LEU A 14 -0.16 6.94 -4.16
N ALA A 15 -0.41 7.78 -3.16
CA ALA A 15 0.53 8.02 -2.06
C ALA A 15 0.01 7.32 -0.80
N VAL A 16 0.89 6.55 -0.15
CA VAL A 16 0.57 5.80 1.08
C VAL A 16 1.59 6.18 2.12
N ASP A 17 1.13 6.57 3.31
CA ASP A 17 1.99 6.85 4.46
C ASP A 17 1.29 6.46 5.77
N ILE A 18 2.03 6.43 6.88
CA ILE A 18 1.46 6.20 8.20
C ILE A 18 1.08 7.55 8.81
N GLY A 19 -0.22 7.75 9.02
CA GLY A 19 -0.77 9.07 9.29
C GLY A 19 -0.97 9.91 8.02
N ASP A 20 -1.45 11.14 8.19
CA ASP A 20 -1.86 12.04 7.12
C ASP A 20 -0.92 13.24 6.92
N GLN A 21 0.04 13.45 7.82
CA GLN A 21 0.84 14.68 7.92
C GLN A 21 1.58 15.02 6.61
N ASP A 22 2.26 14.03 6.01
CA ASP A 22 2.98 14.20 4.75
C ASP A 22 2.06 14.11 3.52
N LEU A 23 0.87 13.53 3.66
CA LEU A 23 -0.09 13.37 2.57
C LEU A 23 -0.84 14.66 2.24
N LEU A 24 -1.04 15.56 3.22
CA LEU A 24 -1.71 16.85 3.01
C LEU A 24 -1.11 17.68 1.87
N GLN A 25 0.22 17.64 1.71
CA GLN A 25 0.91 18.34 0.62
C GLN A 25 0.61 17.71 -0.75
N VAL A 26 0.53 16.37 -0.81
CA VAL A 26 0.15 15.64 -2.03
C VAL A 26 -1.28 15.99 -2.43
N GLU A 27 -2.20 16.02 -1.46
CA GLU A 27 -3.60 16.38 -1.71
C GLU A 27 -3.77 17.83 -2.17
N ALA A 28 -3.01 18.76 -1.58
CA ALA A 28 -3.00 20.16 -1.99
C ALA A 28 -2.52 20.32 -3.44
N LEU A 29 -1.42 19.65 -3.81
CA LEU A 29 -0.91 19.66 -5.18
C LEU A 29 -1.86 19.00 -6.16
N ALA A 30 -2.50 17.89 -5.78
CA ALA A 30 -3.47 17.18 -6.62
C ALA A 30 -4.61 18.08 -7.08
N LYS A 31 -5.09 19.00 -6.22
CA LYS A 31 -6.16 19.96 -6.53
C LYS A 31 -5.77 20.98 -7.62
N THR A 32 -4.47 21.14 -7.90
CA THR A 32 -3.97 22.04 -8.95
C THR A 32 -3.87 21.38 -10.33
N LEU A 33 -4.02 20.05 -10.39
CA LEU A 33 -3.86 19.28 -11.62
C LEU A 33 -5.19 19.18 -12.41
N PRO A 34 -5.15 19.04 -13.75
CA PRO A 34 -6.36 18.89 -14.56
C PRO A 34 -7.12 17.61 -14.20
N SER A 35 -8.32 17.75 -13.63
CA SER A 35 -9.13 16.64 -13.10
C SER A 35 -9.65 15.69 -14.17
N ASP A 36 -9.71 16.12 -15.43
CA ASP A 36 -10.07 15.29 -16.58
C ASP A 36 -8.94 14.33 -16.99
N ARG A 37 -7.70 14.63 -16.59
CA ARG A 37 -6.47 13.90 -16.98
C ARG A 37 -5.65 13.38 -15.81
N THR A 38 -6.12 13.58 -14.58
CA THR A 38 -5.35 13.27 -13.37
C THR A 38 -6.23 12.56 -12.34
N GLN A 39 -5.73 11.46 -11.79
CA GLN A 39 -6.24 10.85 -10.58
C GLN A 39 -5.10 10.77 -9.56
N VAL A 40 -5.24 11.44 -8.42
CA VAL A 40 -4.33 11.29 -7.29
C VAL A 40 -5.14 10.80 -6.11
N ARG A 41 -4.67 9.73 -5.48
CA ARG A 41 -5.27 9.12 -4.30
C ARG A 41 -4.24 9.13 -3.17
N THR A 42 -4.71 9.36 -1.97
CA THR A 42 -3.91 9.31 -0.74
C THR A 42 -4.53 8.29 0.20
N LEU A 43 -3.68 7.56 0.92
CA LEU A 43 -4.10 6.63 1.96
C LEU A 43 -3.22 6.81 3.19
N ALA A 44 -3.80 7.37 4.24
CA ALA A 44 -3.23 7.39 5.58
C ALA A 44 -3.47 6.03 6.24
N LEU A 45 -2.40 5.30 6.54
CA LEU A 45 -2.47 4.07 7.32
C LEU A 45 -2.64 4.45 8.79
N GLU A 46 -3.68 3.90 9.42
CA GLU A 46 -3.90 4.08 10.85
C GLU A 46 -2.81 3.37 11.66
N VAL A 47 -2.39 4.00 12.76
CA VAL A 47 -1.51 3.37 13.75
C VAL A 47 -2.38 2.47 14.64
N PRO A 48 -2.27 1.13 14.53
CA PRO A 48 -3.08 0.22 15.32
C PRO A 48 -2.65 0.23 16.80
N SER A 49 -3.54 -0.22 17.68
CA SER A 49 -3.16 -0.53 19.05
C SER A 49 -2.17 -1.70 19.09
N ARG A 50 -1.43 -1.83 20.20
CA ARG A 50 -0.51 -2.95 20.43
C ARG A 50 -1.18 -4.31 20.23
N ASP A 51 -2.34 -4.51 20.86
CA ASP A 51 -3.08 -5.76 20.76
C ASP A 51 -3.55 -6.05 19.33
N GLN A 52 -3.98 -5.03 18.60
CA GLN A 52 -4.39 -5.16 17.20
C GLN A 52 -3.21 -5.53 16.29
N LEU A 53 -2.06 -4.89 16.47
CA LEU A 53 -0.88 -5.14 15.63
C LEU A 53 -0.31 -6.54 15.87
N PHE A 54 -0.06 -6.91 17.14
CA PHE A 54 0.50 -8.23 17.46
C PHE A 54 -0.51 -9.35 17.30
N GLY A 55 -1.82 -9.08 17.49
CA GLY A 55 -2.87 -10.00 17.09
C GLY A 55 -2.83 -10.30 15.60
N SER A 56 -2.61 -9.28 14.77
CA SER A 56 -2.44 -9.47 13.33
C SER A 56 -1.17 -10.26 12.98
N LEU A 57 -0.05 -9.93 13.62
CA LEU A 57 1.23 -10.60 13.35
C LEU A 57 1.23 -12.09 13.73
N ARG A 58 0.48 -12.50 14.77
CA ARG A 58 0.30 -13.92 15.12
C ARG A 58 -0.44 -14.69 14.03
N ARG A 59 -1.39 -14.05 13.35
CA ARG A 59 -2.13 -14.64 12.22
C ARG A 59 -1.45 -14.45 10.87
N TYR A 60 -0.35 -13.71 10.79
CA TYR A 60 0.27 -13.32 9.53
C TYR A 60 0.59 -14.50 8.60
N ARG A 61 0.98 -15.65 9.17
CA ARG A 61 1.20 -16.89 8.42
C ARG A 61 -0.02 -17.33 7.61
N GLU A 62 -1.23 -17.06 8.12
CA GLU A 62 -2.49 -17.49 7.51
C GLU A 62 -2.74 -16.68 6.22
N TYR A 63 -2.38 -15.41 6.23
CA TYR A 63 -2.42 -14.56 5.04
C TYR A 63 -1.35 -14.98 4.03
N LEU A 64 -0.12 -15.21 4.48
CA LEU A 64 0.96 -15.61 3.58
C LEU A 64 0.75 -17.01 2.97
N LYS A 65 0.02 -17.91 3.64
CA LYS A 65 -0.40 -19.20 3.07
C LYS A 65 -1.25 -19.04 1.81
N LEU A 66 -2.08 -18.00 1.76
CA LEU A 66 -2.92 -17.71 0.59
C LEU A 66 -2.05 -17.21 -0.57
N GLU A 67 -1.02 -16.42 -0.29
CA GLU A 67 -0.11 -15.88 -1.30
C GLU A 67 0.92 -16.89 -1.81
N TYR A 68 1.43 -17.74 -0.92
CA TYR A 68 2.47 -18.74 -1.23
C TYR A 68 1.97 -20.14 -0.87
N PRO A 69 1.00 -20.70 -1.62
CA PRO A 69 0.38 -21.98 -1.30
C PRO A 69 1.35 -23.17 -1.45
N ARG A 70 2.45 -22.99 -2.18
CA ARG A 70 3.49 -24.01 -2.40
C ARG A 70 4.62 -23.96 -1.37
N TYR A 71 4.63 -22.97 -0.48
CA TYR A 71 5.65 -22.84 0.55
C TYR A 71 5.32 -23.77 1.75
N TYR A 72 6.33 -24.48 2.26
CA TYR A 72 6.15 -25.31 3.45
C TYR A 72 6.20 -24.43 4.70
N TRP A 73 5.03 -24.11 5.24
CA TRP A 73 4.90 -23.21 6.39
C TRP A 73 5.28 -23.89 7.71
N ASN A 74 6.14 -23.25 8.50
CA ASN A 74 6.49 -23.71 9.83
C ASN A 74 5.22 -23.84 10.70
N PRO A 75 4.91 -25.04 11.24
CA PRO A 75 3.76 -25.22 12.12
C PRO A 75 3.86 -24.38 13.40
N ASN A 76 5.09 -24.16 13.89
CA ASN A 76 5.43 -23.38 15.09
C ASN A 76 5.84 -21.95 14.71
N TYR A 77 5.06 -21.30 13.86
CA TYR A 77 5.31 -19.92 13.48
C TYR A 77 5.19 -19.01 14.71
N GLU A 78 6.22 -18.19 14.90
CA GLU A 78 6.22 -17.07 15.83
C GLU A 78 6.29 -15.76 15.03
N PRO A 79 5.64 -14.68 15.51
CA PRO A 79 5.79 -13.36 14.92
C PRO A 79 7.26 -12.97 14.74
N TRP A 80 7.59 -12.46 13.55
CA TRP A 80 8.94 -11.97 13.23
C TRP A 80 9.31 -10.67 13.94
N LEU A 81 8.33 -10.03 14.59
CA LEU A 81 8.50 -8.81 15.37
C LEU A 81 8.22 -9.12 16.84
N PRO A 82 9.14 -8.80 17.77
CA PRO A 82 8.91 -8.99 19.20
C PRO A 82 7.81 -8.05 19.69
N ASP A 83 6.96 -8.51 20.60
CA ASP A 83 5.84 -7.72 21.16
C ASP A 83 6.28 -6.61 22.13
N THR A 84 7.53 -6.68 22.59
CA THR A 84 8.18 -5.67 23.44
C THR A 84 8.59 -4.41 22.68
N ILE A 85 8.54 -4.40 21.34
CA ILE A 85 8.92 -3.20 20.57
C ILE A 85 7.92 -2.07 20.81
N GLU A 86 8.44 -0.85 20.84
CA GLU A 86 7.63 0.36 20.93
C GLU A 86 6.93 0.65 19.60
N ILE A 87 5.67 1.07 19.67
CA ILE A 87 4.89 1.51 18.51
C ILE A 87 4.86 3.04 18.58
N PRO A 88 5.53 3.75 17.67
CA PRO A 88 5.51 5.21 17.62
C PRO A 88 4.11 5.77 17.38
N GLN A 89 3.91 7.05 17.70
CA GLN A 89 2.67 7.76 17.38
C GLN A 89 2.67 8.22 15.92
N ALA A 90 1.47 8.49 15.38
CA ALA A 90 1.35 9.07 14.04
C ALA A 90 2.12 10.40 13.95
N GLY A 91 2.90 10.58 12.89
CA GLY A 91 3.79 11.73 12.70
C GLY A 91 5.20 11.57 13.30
N GLU A 92 5.47 10.51 14.06
CA GLU A 92 6.83 10.16 14.48
C GLU A 92 7.55 9.29 13.44
N HIS A 93 8.86 9.12 13.62
CA HIS A 93 9.63 8.22 12.78
C HIS A 93 9.35 6.75 13.10
N PHE A 94 8.74 6.02 12.15
CA PHE A 94 8.48 4.59 12.28
C PHE A 94 9.68 3.72 11.89
N PRO A 95 10.11 2.74 12.72
CA PRO A 95 11.04 1.70 12.28
C PRO A 95 10.46 0.90 11.10
N ARG A 96 11.31 0.51 10.14
CA ARG A 96 10.91 -0.26 8.94
C ARG A 96 10.06 -1.49 9.26
N ALA A 97 10.45 -2.19 10.33
CA ALA A 97 9.76 -3.39 10.79
C ALA A 97 8.33 -3.09 11.27
N ILE A 98 8.11 -1.99 11.99
CA ILE A 98 6.78 -1.55 12.42
C ILE A 98 5.95 -1.11 11.22
N ALA A 99 6.55 -0.32 10.32
CA ALA A 99 5.86 0.13 9.12
C ALA A 99 5.39 -1.04 8.25
N LYS A 100 6.23 -2.06 8.08
CA LYS A 100 5.88 -3.31 7.41
C LYS A 100 4.70 -4.03 8.09
N ALA A 101 4.69 -4.07 9.43
CA ALA A 101 3.62 -4.71 10.18
C ALA A 101 2.27 -3.96 10.02
N ILE A 102 2.29 -2.62 10.08
CA ILE A 102 1.12 -1.76 9.88
C ILE A 102 0.58 -1.93 8.46
N TYR A 103 1.46 -1.87 7.46
CA TYR A 103 1.11 -2.12 6.06
C TYR A 103 0.45 -3.49 5.88
N GLY A 104 1.05 -4.54 6.43
CA GLY A 104 0.51 -5.89 6.33
C GLY A 104 -0.87 -6.02 6.96
N LYS A 105 -1.09 -5.41 8.12
CA LYS A 105 -2.42 -5.37 8.74
C LYS A 105 -3.45 -4.67 7.84
N ALA A 106 -3.11 -3.49 7.30
CA ALA A 106 -4.00 -2.72 6.43
C ALA A 106 -4.32 -3.41 5.10
N TYR A 107 -3.42 -4.29 4.63
CA TYR A 107 -3.59 -5.06 3.40
C TYR A 107 -4.40 -6.36 3.61
N TYR A 108 -4.12 -7.11 4.67
CA TYR A 108 -4.71 -8.44 4.87
C TYR A 108 -5.97 -8.46 5.75
N GLU A 109 -6.13 -7.51 6.68
CA GLU A 109 -7.17 -7.58 7.71
C GLU A 109 -8.27 -6.53 7.58
N GLY A 110 -9.38 -6.81 8.24
CA GLY A 110 -10.49 -5.87 8.39
C GLY A 110 -11.09 -5.50 7.03
N GLU A 111 -11.26 -4.21 6.79
CA GLU A 111 -11.77 -3.70 5.52
C GLU A 111 -10.74 -3.81 4.38
N ARG A 112 -9.47 -4.10 4.67
CA ARG A 112 -8.40 -4.22 3.67
C ARG A 112 -8.28 -2.96 2.81
N LEU A 113 -8.35 -1.79 3.44
CA LEU A 113 -8.37 -0.48 2.76
C LEU A 113 -7.21 -0.32 1.78
N LEU A 114 -6.03 -0.83 2.14
CA LEU A 114 -4.86 -0.77 1.26
C LEU A 114 -5.00 -1.65 0.02
N ASP A 115 -5.59 -2.84 0.14
CA ASP A 115 -5.88 -3.71 -1.02
C ASP A 115 -6.87 -3.02 -1.96
N GLN A 116 -7.94 -2.43 -1.41
CA GLN A 116 -8.92 -1.68 -2.19
C GLN A 116 -8.32 -0.48 -2.92
N GLU A 117 -7.41 0.26 -2.30
CA GLU A 117 -6.75 1.41 -2.92
C GLU A 117 -5.75 0.98 -4.02
N LEU A 118 -5.03 -0.14 -3.83
CA LEU A 118 -4.19 -0.72 -4.87
C LEU A 118 -5.03 -1.18 -6.08
N GLU A 119 -6.19 -1.80 -5.86
CA GLU A 119 -7.12 -2.15 -6.93
C GLU A 119 -7.62 -0.91 -7.69
N LYS A 120 -8.01 0.15 -6.98
CA LYS A 120 -8.48 1.40 -7.60
C LYS A 120 -7.37 2.06 -8.44
N PHE A 121 -6.15 2.04 -7.92
CA PHE A 121 -4.98 2.51 -8.66
C PHE A 121 -4.77 1.70 -9.94
N ALA A 122 -4.72 0.37 -9.86
CA ALA A 122 -4.56 -0.51 -11.01
C ALA A 122 -5.65 -0.29 -12.07
N LYS A 123 -6.93 -0.27 -11.64
CA LYS A 123 -8.08 0.03 -12.52
C LYS A 123 -7.95 1.37 -13.24
N SER A 124 -7.40 2.40 -12.59
CA SER A 124 -7.16 3.70 -13.24
C SER A 124 -6.00 3.65 -14.23
N VAL A 125 -4.94 2.89 -13.94
CA VAL A 125 -3.84 2.65 -14.88
C VAL A 125 -4.35 1.92 -16.12
N ASP A 126 -5.13 0.85 -15.96
CA ASP A 126 -5.69 0.05 -17.07
C ASP A 126 -6.65 0.87 -17.94
N ALA A 127 -7.39 1.81 -17.35
CA ALA A 127 -8.28 2.72 -18.07
C ALA A 127 -7.55 3.74 -18.98
N THR A 128 -6.21 3.85 -18.91
CA THR A 128 -5.40 4.79 -19.71
C THR A 128 -5.32 4.35 -21.19
N THR A 129 -5.63 3.08 -21.50
CA THR A 129 -5.71 2.51 -22.87
C THR A 129 -4.44 2.57 -23.73
N CYS A 130 -3.35 3.15 -23.21
CA CYS A 130 -2.01 3.13 -23.79
C CYS A 130 -1.03 2.37 -22.90
N GLN A 131 0.19 2.12 -23.38
CA GLN A 131 1.24 1.54 -22.55
C GLN A 131 1.56 2.47 -21.38
N SER A 132 1.40 1.95 -20.16
CA SER A 132 1.67 2.66 -18.92
C SER A 132 3.00 2.22 -18.32
N ILE A 133 3.70 3.15 -17.68
CA ILE A 133 4.87 2.87 -16.84
C ILE A 133 4.45 3.13 -15.39
N VAL A 134 4.66 2.14 -14.53
CA VAL A 134 4.41 2.26 -13.09
C VAL A 134 5.75 2.45 -12.38
N CYS A 135 5.90 3.58 -11.70
CA CYS A 135 7.07 3.89 -10.89
C CYS A 135 6.67 3.88 -9.41
N VAL A 136 7.45 3.18 -8.57
CA VAL A 136 7.29 3.22 -7.12
C VAL A 136 8.41 4.09 -6.53
N VAL A 137 8.03 5.26 -6.01
CA VAL A 137 8.97 6.25 -5.47
C VAL A 137 8.92 6.21 -3.95
N PHE A 138 10.08 6.10 -3.31
CA PHE A 138 10.19 6.03 -1.85
C PHE A 138 11.56 6.53 -1.37
N GLY A 139 11.63 6.97 -0.12
CA GLY A 139 12.89 7.32 0.53
C GLY A 139 13.59 6.11 1.13
N LEU A 140 14.89 5.93 0.85
CA LEU A 140 15.71 4.85 1.44
C LEU A 140 16.03 5.10 2.92
N GLY A 141 16.22 6.37 3.29
CA GLY A 141 16.58 6.77 4.65
C GLY A 141 15.41 6.72 5.64
N GLY A 142 14.19 6.98 5.19
CA GLY A 142 12.99 6.98 6.02
C GLY A 142 12.44 5.57 6.26
N GLY A 143 11.94 5.30 7.45
CA GLY A 143 11.49 3.96 7.82
C GLY A 143 10.16 3.51 7.21
N THR A 144 9.19 4.42 6.97
CA THR A 144 7.90 4.05 6.37
C THR A 144 8.04 3.57 4.93
N GLY A 145 8.44 4.45 4.02
CA GLY A 145 8.55 4.13 2.59
C GLY A 145 9.45 2.92 2.33
N SER A 146 10.66 2.89 2.91
CA SER A 146 11.57 1.76 2.73
C SER A 146 11.11 0.47 3.43
N GLY A 147 10.28 0.55 4.47
CA GLY A 147 9.71 -0.60 5.17
C GLY A 147 8.58 -1.28 4.40
N ILE A 148 7.79 -0.52 3.63
CA ILE A 148 6.57 -1.03 2.96
C ILE A 148 6.77 -1.29 1.47
N VAL A 149 7.74 -0.65 0.81
CA VAL A 149 7.86 -0.61 -0.65
C VAL A 149 7.88 -1.99 -1.31
N VAL A 150 8.58 -2.97 -0.72
CA VAL A 150 8.72 -4.30 -1.33
C VAL A 150 7.38 -5.04 -1.32
N ASP A 151 6.62 -4.96 -0.23
CA ASP A 151 5.28 -5.55 -0.19
C ASP A 151 4.32 -4.79 -1.09
N LEU A 152 4.39 -3.45 -1.10
CA LEU A 152 3.57 -2.62 -1.98
C LEU A 152 3.77 -2.99 -3.45
N ALA A 153 5.02 -3.05 -3.91
CA ALA A 153 5.33 -3.42 -5.29
C ALA A 153 4.86 -4.85 -5.61
N ARG A 154 5.08 -5.79 -4.68
CA ARG A 154 4.63 -7.18 -4.83
C ARG A 154 3.11 -7.30 -4.92
N HIS A 155 2.38 -6.69 -4.00
CA HIS A 155 0.91 -6.73 -4.00
C HIS A 155 0.34 -6.05 -5.23
N LEU A 156 0.91 -4.91 -5.64
CA LEU A 156 0.51 -4.24 -6.87
C LEU A 156 0.71 -5.12 -8.10
N SER A 157 1.81 -5.90 -8.15
CA SER A 157 2.06 -6.84 -9.25
C SER A 157 1.10 -8.04 -9.29
N ASN A 158 0.42 -8.31 -8.19
CA ASN A 158 -0.57 -9.39 -8.06
C ASN A 158 -2.02 -8.92 -8.23
N VAL A 159 -2.25 -7.60 -8.36
CA VAL A 159 -3.59 -7.10 -8.67
C VAL A 159 -3.95 -7.59 -10.07
N ASN A 160 -5.02 -8.39 -10.16
CA ASN A 160 -5.50 -8.87 -11.44
C ASN A 160 -6.11 -7.70 -12.22
N SER A 161 -5.36 -7.18 -13.18
CA SER A 161 -5.88 -6.33 -14.25
C SER A 161 -6.77 -7.18 -15.17
N THR A 162 -8.08 -6.95 -15.12
CA THR A 162 -9.06 -7.52 -16.07
C THR A 162 -9.16 -6.70 -17.34
#